data_AF-A0A227J2P7-F1
#
_entry.id   AF-A0A227J2P7-F1
#
_cell.length_a   1.000
_cell.length_b   1.000
_cell.length_c   1.000
_cell.angle_alpha   90.00
_cell.angle_beta   90.00
_cell.angle_gamma   90.00
#
_symmetry.space_group_name_H-M   'P 1'
#
loop_
_entity.id
_entity.type
_entity.pdbx_description
1 polymer ?
#
loop_
_entity_poly.entity_id
_entity_poly.type
_entity_poly.pdbx_seq_one_letter_code
_entity_poly.pdbx_strand_id
1 'polypeptide(L)'
;SSKFILHQLKENRRETTVASILLLMVILITLGSTAMLFIEAKNPAANIRTGADALWWVFVTISTVGYGDHYPVTSGGKFLAVIIIVCGVGIFGMISGVITSILTA
;
A
#
# COMPACT_ATOMS: atom_id res chain seq x y z
N SER A 1 -28.45 2.21 -9.93
CA SER A 1 -27.26 2.46 -9.10
C SER A 1 -26.06 1.60 -9.52
N SER A 2 -26.07 0.27 -9.36
CA SER A 2 -24.92 -0.58 -9.78
C SER A 2 -24.69 -0.67 -11.30
N LYS A 3 -25.75 -0.76 -12.12
CA LYS A 3 -25.63 -0.87 -13.59
C LYS A 3 -25.05 0.39 -14.27
N PHE A 4 -25.20 1.56 -13.67
CA PHE A 4 -24.64 2.82 -14.16
C PHE A 4 -23.12 2.87 -13.93
N ILE A 5 -22.68 2.44 -12.74
CA ILE A 5 -21.26 2.29 -12.41
C ILE A 5 -20.61 1.23 -13.31
N LEU A 6 -21.29 0.11 -13.58
CA LEU A 6 -20.81 -0.94 -14.49
C LEU A 6 -20.71 -0.47 -15.95
N HIS A 7 -21.55 0.48 -16.38
CA HIS A 7 -21.48 1.05 -17.74
C HIS A 7 -20.32 2.04 -17.87
N GLN A 8 -20.17 2.95 -16.90
CA GLN A 8 -19.05 3.89 -16.83
C GLN A 8 -17.69 3.17 -16.70
N LEU A 9 -17.63 2.07 -15.94
CA LEU A 9 -16.48 1.15 -15.86
C LEU A 9 -16.06 0.58 -17.23
N LYS A 10 -17.04 0.32 -18.11
CA LYS A 10 -16.81 -0.28 -19.43
C LYS A 10 -16.39 0.76 -20.47
N GLU A 11 -16.80 2.01 -20.28
CA GLU A 11 -16.59 3.14 -21.20
C GLU A 11 -15.22 3.80 -20.95
N ASN A 12 -14.79 3.97 -19.68
CA ASN A 12 -13.49 4.53 -19.30
C ASN A 12 -12.59 3.50 -18.58
N ARG A 13 -12.27 2.39 -19.27
CA ARG A 13 -11.50 1.28 -18.68
C ARG A 13 -10.13 1.71 -18.12
N ARG A 14 -9.43 2.63 -18.78
CA ARG A 14 -8.13 3.15 -18.31
C ARG A 14 -8.29 3.96 -17.03
N GLU A 15 -9.15 4.98 -17.04
CA GLU A 15 -9.36 5.85 -15.87
C GLU A 15 -9.84 5.05 -14.66
N THR A 16 -10.76 4.11 -14.87
CA THR A 16 -11.27 3.32 -13.74
C THR A 16 -10.24 2.32 -13.20
N THR A 17 -9.36 1.79 -14.06
CA THR A 17 -8.23 0.94 -13.62
C THR A 17 -7.26 1.76 -12.76
N VAL A 18 -6.89 2.96 -13.21
CA VAL A 18 -6.01 3.86 -12.44
C VAL A 18 -6.64 4.27 -11.11
N ALA A 19 -7.92 4.68 -11.13
CA ALA A 19 -8.64 5.04 -9.92
C ALA A 19 -8.73 3.87 -8.92
N SER A 20 -8.95 2.64 -9.42
CA SER A 20 -9.01 1.45 -8.58
C SER A 20 -7.65 1.12 -7.94
N ILE A 21 -6.55 1.25 -8.69
CA ILE A 21 -5.19 1.02 -8.19
C ILE A 21 -4.84 2.06 -7.10
N LEU A 22 -5.12 3.33 -7.35
CA LEU A 22 -4.89 4.40 -6.38
C LEU A 22 -5.72 4.20 -5.11
N LEU A 23 -6.99 3.81 -5.26
CA LEU A 23 -7.85 3.50 -4.12
C LEU A 23 -7.30 2.33 -3.29
N LEU A 24 -6.88 1.23 -3.94
CA LEU A 24 -6.27 0.09 -3.27
C LEU A 24 -4.98 0.48 -2.53
N MET A 25 -4.17 1.35 -3.13
CA MET A 25 -2.94 1.87 -2.51
C MET A 25 -3.24 2.66 -1.23
N VAL A 26 -4.22 3.57 -1.27
CA VAL A 26 -4.63 4.35 -0.09
C VAL A 26 -5.17 3.44 1.01
N ILE A 27 -5.99 2.45 0.65
CA ILE A 27 -6.51 1.45 1.61
C ILE A 27 -5.37 0.66 2.24
N LEU A 28 -4.42 0.17 1.44
CA LEU A 28 -3.29 -0.61 1.94
C LEU A 28 -2.40 0.23 2.87
N ILE A 29 -2.12 1.49 2.52
CA ILE A 29 -1.31 2.40 3.34
C ILE A 29 -1.98 2.68 4.69
N THR A 30 -3.26 3.05 4.66
CA THR A 30 -4.00 3.44 5.88
C THR A 30 -4.24 2.26 6.82
N LEU A 31 -4.72 1.13 6.30
CA LEU A 31 -4.94 -0.09 7.09
C LEU A 31 -3.62 -0.70 7.54
N GLY A 32 -2.63 -0.78 6.64
CA GLY A 32 -1.31 -1.31 6.93
C GLY A 32 -0.62 -0.53 8.04
N SER A 33 -0.61 0.80 7.97
CA SER A 33 0.01 1.67 8.98
C SER A 33 -0.69 1.54 10.33
N THR A 34 -2.02 1.54 10.36
CA THR A 34 -2.79 1.43 11.61
C THR A 34 -2.57 0.07 12.29
N ALA A 35 -2.61 -1.02 11.51
CA ALA A 35 -2.35 -2.36 12.03
C ALA A 35 -0.90 -2.52 12.51
N MET A 36 0.06 -1.95 11.77
CA MET A 36 1.48 -1.97 12.11
C MET A 36 1.74 -1.25 13.44
N LEU A 37 1.19 -0.04 13.59
CA LEU A 37 1.28 0.74 14.83
C LEU A 37 0.65 0.00 16.01
N PHE A 38 -0.54 -0.60 15.84
CA PHE A 38 -1.22 -1.30 16.92
C PHE A 38 -0.44 -2.51 17.46
N ILE A 39 0.29 -3.21 16.57
CA ILE A 39 1.10 -4.37 16.94
C ILE A 39 2.43 -3.94 17.55
N GLU A 40 3.13 -3.00 16.92
CA GLU A 40 4.49 -2.59 17.34
C GLU A 40 4.49 -1.66 18.55
N ALA A 41 3.49 -0.79 18.72
CA ALA A 41 3.46 0.18 19.82
C ALA A 41 3.47 -0.45 21.21
N LYS A 42 3.14 -1.75 21.31
CA LYS A 42 3.16 -2.52 22.57
C LYS A 42 4.56 -2.96 22.99
N ASN A 43 5.54 -2.96 22.08
CA ASN A 43 6.87 -3.44 22.36
C ASN A 43 7.83 -2.28 22.65
N PRO A 44 8.50 -2.23 23.82
CA PRO A 44 9.45 -1.16 24.15
C PRO A 44 10.66 -1.10 23.19
N ALA A 45 11.03 -2.21 22.55
CA ALA A 45 12.10 -2.26 21.56
C ALA A 45 11.68 -1.79 20.15
N ALA A 46 10.40 -1.47 19.93
CA ALA A 46 9.92 -1.03 18.62
C ALA A 46 10.35 0.41 18.29
N ASN A 47 10.73 0.61 17.03
CA ASN A 47 11.07 1.90 16.44
C ASN A 47 9.87 2.58 15.75
N ILE A 48 8.75 1.87 15.55
CA ILE A 48 7.49 2.43 15.05
C ILE A 48 6.64 2.79 16.26
N ARG A 49 6.58 4.09 16.61
CA ARG A 49 5.88 4.56 17.82
C ARG A 49 4.75 5.52 17.53
N THR A 50 4.82 6.24 16.42
CA THR A 50 3.79 7.18 16.01
C THR A 50 3.10 6.73 14.72
N GLY A 51 1.91 7.25 14.47
CA GLY A 51 1.21 7.02 13.20
C GLY A 51 1.97 7.55 11.99
N ALA A 52 2.76 8.61 12.17
CA ALA A 52 3.63 9.14 11.12
C ALA A 52 4.74 8.15 10.76
N ASP A 53 5.40 7.55 11.75
CA ASP A 53 6.44 6.53 11.53
C ASP A 53 5.87 5.31 10.79
N ALA A 54 4.68 4.87 11.19
CA ALA A 54 4.02 3.73 10.57
C ALA A 54 3.59 4.03 9.13
N LEU A 55 3.05 5.23 8.85
CA LEU A 55 2.71 5.67 7.49
C LEU A 55 3.95 5.75 6.61
N TRP A 56 5.01 6.36 7.13
CA TRP A 56 6.30 6.49 6.45
C TRP A 56 6.88 5.11 6.11
N TRP A 57 6.92 4.20 7.09
CA TRP A 57 7.42 2.85 6.87
C TRP A 57 6.65 2.10 5.79
N VAL A 58 5.31 2.14 5.82
CA VAL A 58 4.49 1.47 4.80
C VAL A 58 4.74 2.08 3.42
N PHE A 59 4.85 3.41 3.32
CA PHE A 59 5.12 4.10 2.05
C PHE A 59 6.48 3.73 1.45
N VAL A 60 7.54 3.76 2.27
CA VAL A 60 8.91 3.38 1.90
C VAL A 60 9.01 1.90 1.53
N THR A 61 8.21 1.04 2.17
CA THR A 61 8.18 -0.40 1.92
C THR A 61 7.45 -0.74 0.62
N ILE A 62 6.26 -0.18 0.39
CA ILE A 62 5.47 -0.43 -0.84
C ILE A 62 6.20 0.10 -2.08
N SER A 63 6.90 1.23 -1.95
CA SER A 63 7.74 1.79 -3.02
C SER A 63 9.06 1.04 -3.22
N THR A 64 9.33 0.01 -2.43
CA THR A 64 10.56 -0.81 -2.46
C THR A 64 11.86 -0.04 -2.18
N VAL A 65 11.78 1.18 -1.63
CA VAL A 65 12.95 2.00 -1.30
C VAL A 65 13.70 1.45 -0.09
N GLY A 66 12.98 1.14 0.99
CA GLY A 66 13.54 0.43 2.15
C GLY A 66 14.70 1.12 2.87
N TYR A 67 14.54 2.37 3.32
CA TYR A 67 15.59 3.11 4.05
C TYR A 67 16.12 2.39 5.31
N GLY A 68 15.28 1.60 5.97
CA GLY A 68 15.66 0.80 7.15
C GLY A 68 15.73 1.59 8.46
N ASP A 69 15.28 2.83 8.46
CA ASP A 69 15.12 3.71 9.62
C ASP A 69 14.01 3.21 10.58
N HIS A 70 12.90 2.76 10.02
CA HIS A 70 11.81 2.09 10.74
C HIS A 70 11.61 0.67 10.22
N TYR A 71 11.29 -0.27 11.10
CA TYR A 71 11.02 -1.66 10.75
C TYR A 71 10.33 -2.42 11.90
N PRO A 72 9.49 -3.42 11.58
CA PRO A 72 8.84 -4.27 12.57
C PRO A 72 9.85 -5.11 13.34
N VAL A 73 9.81 -5.06 14.68
CA VAL A 73 10.66 -5.91 15.53
C VAL A 73 9.88 -7.10 16.09
N THR A 74 8.56 -6.99 16.24
CA THR A 74 7.71 -8.04 16.79
C THR A 74 7.48 -9.17 15.78
N SER A 75 7.28 -10.40 16.25
CA SER A 75 6.94 -11.53 15.38
C SER A 75 5.64 -11.31 14.62
N GLY A 76 4.62 -10.74 15.28
CA GLY A 76 3.34 -10.39 14.64
C GLY A 76 3.50 -9.29 13.60
N GLY A 77 4.34 -8.30 13.89
CA GLY A 77 4.65 -7.21 12.97
C GLY A 77 5.39 -7.68 11.73
N LYS A 78 6.35 -8.60 11.88
CA LYS A 78 7.05 -9.23 10.75
C LYS A 78 6.11 -10.03 9.86
N PHE A 79 5.18 -10.78 10.45
CA PHE A 79 4.17 -11.51 9.67
C PHE A 79 3.26 -10.55 8.87
N LEU A 80 2.77 -9.49 9.52
CA LEU A 80 2.00 -8.45 8.84
C LEU A 80 2.81 -7.77 7.72
N ALA A 81 4.09 -7.49 7.97
CA ALA A 81 4.96 -6.87 7.00
C ALA A 81 5.15 -7.71 5.73
N VAL A 82 5.27 -9.03 5.85
CA VAL A 82 5.33 -9.93 4.68
C VAL A 82 4.09 -9.76 3.80
N ILE A 83 2.90 -9.69 4.41
CA ILE A 83 1.63 -9.49 3.68
C ILE A 83 1.63 -8.12 2.99
N ILE A 84 2.03 -7.06 3.70
CA ILE A 84 2.10 -5.70 3.14
C ILE A 84 3.07 -5.64 1.96
N ILE A 85 4.24 -6.29 2.06
CA ILE A 85 5.24 -6.33 0.99
C ILE A 85 4.68 -6.99 -0.26
N VAL A 86 4.08 -8.19 -0.13
CA VAL A 86 3.53 -8.92 -1.28
C VAL A 86 2.43 -8.11 -1.98
N CYS A 87 1.50 -7.54 -1.22
CA CYS A 87 0.44 -6.69 -1.76
C CYS A 87 1.00 -5.38 -2.36
N GLY A 88 1.95 -4.76 -1.66
CA GLY A 88 2.55 -3.48 -2.04
C GLY A 88 3.31 -3.54 -3.36
N VAL A 89 4.19 -4.53 -3.50
CA VAL A 89 4.96 -4.75 -4.74
C VAL A 89 4.02 -5.00 -5.92
N GLY A 90 2.96 -5.77 -5.73
CA GLY A 90 1.95 -6.02 -6.76
C GLY A 90 1.28 -4.74 -7.25
N ILE A 91 0.80 -3.90 -6.32
CA ILE A 91 0.14 -2.61 -6.63
C ILE A 91 1.13 -1.65 -7.29
N PHE A 92 2.36 -1.55 -6.76
CA PHE A 92 3.39 -0.68 -7.32
C PHE A 92 3.78 -1.10 -8.75
N GLY A 93 3.88 -2.40 -9.00
CA GLY A 93 4.09 -2.96 -10.34
C GLY A 93 2.94 -2.63 -11.31
N MET A 94 1.69 -2.64 -10.83
CA MET A 94 0.55 -2.22 -11.66
C MET A 94 0.62 -0.75 -12.05
N ILE A 95 1.05 0.14 -11.15
CA ILE A 95 1.27 1.57 -11.46
C ILE A 95 2.33 1.71 -12.55
N SER A 96 3.47 1.00 -12.41
CA SER A 96 4.52 1.00 -13.43
C SER A 96 3.98 0.54 -14.79
N GLY A 97 3.21 -0.55 -14.83
CA GLY A 97 2.59 -1.04 -16.06
C GLY A 97 1.61 -0.06 -16.70
N VAL A 98 0.82 0.66 -15.89
CA VAL A 98 -0.06 1.74 -16.37
C VAL A 98 0.76 2.86 -17.01
N ILE A 99 1.84 3.31 -16.35
CA ILE A 99 2.71 4.38 -16.86
C ILE A 99 3.30 3.96 -18.21
N THR A 100 3.84 2.74 -18.31
CA THR A 100 4.35 2.19 -19.58
C THR A 100 3.27 2.14 -20.66
N SER A 101 2.05 1.73 -20.32
CA SER A 101 0.91 1.69 -21.25
C SER A 101 0.46 3.07 -21.72
N ILE A 102 0.69 4.13 -20.94
CA ILE A 102 0.40 5.51 -21.34
C ILE A 102 1.50 6.01 -22.28
N LEU A 103 2.77 5.72 -21.97
CA LEU A 103 3.91 6.17 -22.78
C LEU A 103 4.03 5.45 -24.13
N THR A 104 3.59 4.20 -24.21
CA THR A 104 3.66 3.38 -25.44
C THR A 104 2.43 3.53 -26.34
N ALA A 105 1.37 4.18 -25.84
CA ALA A 105 0.14 4.43 -26.59
C ALA A 105 0.21 5.76 -27.35
#